data_AF-A0A5D4U6Q8-F1
#
_entry.id   AF-A0A5D4U6Q8-F1
#
_cell.length_a   1.000
_cell.length_b   1.000
_cell.length_c   1.000
_cell.angle_alpha   90.00
_cell.angle_beta   90.00
_cell.angle_gamma   90.00
#
_symmetry.space_group_name_H-M   'P 1'
#
loop_
_entity.id
_entity.type
_entity.pdbx_description
1 polymer ?
#
loop_
_entity_poly.entity_id
_entity_poly.type
_entity_poly.pdbx_seq_one_letter_code
_entity_poly.pdbx_strand_id
1 'polypeptide(L)'
;MRTIIVRTKYLFILFVLVFSLIGCSQTQSNQPEETKEEKVQQDELDPAKLLPIGTVVKLKQVEKSVMIYGYNQIQNSTNKQFDYIGVPYPEGNISPDYNVFFNRNLIEDVLHNGYVTDEDKKIREEADREDNTY
;
A
#
# COMPACT_ATOMS: atom_id res chain seq x y z
N MET A 1 -56.79 -10.87 36.01
CA MET A 1 -56.33 -11.55 34.78
C MET A 1 -55.74 -10.61 33.72
N ARG A 2 -56.33 -9.44 33.42
CA ARG A 2 -55.80 -8.50 32.40
C ARG A 2 -54.40 -7.94 32.70
N THR A 3 -54.08 -7.66 33.96
CA THR A 3 -52.79 -7.05 34.36
C THR A 3 -51.60 -8.01 34.26
N ILE A 4 -51.85 -9.31 34.42
CA ILE A 4 -50.84 -10.36 34.26
C ILE A 4 -50.49 -10.48 32.78
N ILE A 5 -51.49 -10.53 31.90
CA ILE A 5 -51.30 -10.62 30.44
C ILE A 5 -50.52 -9.42 29.88
N VAL A 6 -50.77 -8.21 30.40
CA VAL A 6 -50.03 -6.99 29.99
C VAL A 6 -48.58 -7.04 30.46
N ARG A 7 -48.32 -7.46 31.71
CA ARG A 7 -46.97 -7.63 32.23
C ARG A 7 -46.17 -8.72 31.50
N THR A 8 -46.81 -9.83 31.14
CA THR A 8 -46.17 -10.88 30.35
C THR A 8 -45.89 -10.42 28.92
N LYS A 9 -46.76 -9.61 28.31
CA LYS A 9 -46.52 -9.01 26.98
C LYS A 9 -45.39 -7.99 26.97
N TYR A 10 -45.30 -7.12 27.98
CA TYR A 10 -44.19 -6.16 28.10
C TYR A 10 -42.86 -6.85 28.41
N LEU A 11 -42.87 -7.90 29.24
CA LEU A 11 -41.68 -8.72 29.51
C LEU A 11 -41.20 -9.44 28.24
N PHE A 12 -42.12 -9.90 27.39
CA PHE A 12 -41.80 -10.52 26.11
C PHE A 12 -41.26 -9.51 25.08
N ILE A 13 -41.83 -8.30 25.01
CA ILE A 13 -41.36 -7.22 24.12
C ILE A 13 -39.97 -6.70 24.54
N LEU A 14 -39.70 -6.60 25.84
CA LEU A 14 -38.38 -6.19 26.36
C LEU A 14 -37.29 -7.24 26.04
N PHE A 15 -37.65 -8.52 26.03
CA PHE A 15 -36.74 -9.62 25.68
C PHE A 15 -36.40 -9.63 24.18
N VAL A 16 -37.35 -9.27 23.31
CA VAL A 16 -37.14 -9.19 21.86
C VAL A 16 -36.25 -8.01 21.45
N LEU A 17 -36.27 -6.89 22.19
CA LEU A 17 -35.42 -5.72 21.91
C LEU A 17 -33.93 -5.93 22.26
N VAL A 18 -33.61 -6.83 23.20
CA VAL A 18 -32.22 -7.13 23.59
C VAL A 18 -31.52 -8.05 22.56
N PHE A 19 -32.28 -8.92 21.88
CA PHE A 19 -31.74 -9.82 20.86
C PHE A 19 -31.41 -9.14 19.52
N SER A 20 -31.95 -7.95 19.24
CA SER A 20 -31.66 -7.21 18.00
C SER A 20 -30.35 -6.41 18.02
N LEU A 21 -29.63 -6.38 19.15
CA LEU A 21 -28.30 -5.73 19.26
C LEU A 21 -27.12 -6.71 19.22
N ILE A 22 -27.38 -8.02 19.12
CA ILE A 22 -26.35 -9.01 18.82
C ILE A 22 -26.37 -9.17 17.29
N GLY A 23 -25.59 -8.34 16.62
CA GLY A 23 -25.40 -8.43 15.17
C GLY A 23 -25.01 -9.86 14.76
N CYS A 24 -25.61 -10.34 13.68
CA CYS A 24 -25.26 -11.61 13.08
C CYS A 24 -23.79 -11.61 12.65
N SER A 25 -22.95 -12.33 13.38
CA SER A 25 -21.81 -13.03 12.82
C SER A 25 -22.32 -14.41 12.40
N GLN A 26 -22.21 -14.76 11.11
CA GLN A 26 -22.40 -16.12 10.63
C GLN A 26 -21.11 -16.61 10.00
N THR A 27 -20.61 -17.70 10.56
CA THR A 27 -19.46 -18.49 10.13
C THR A 27 -19.96 -19.80 9.52
N GLN A 28 -19.42 -20.13 8.34
CA GLN A 28 -19.23 -21.44 7.69
C GLN A 28 -20.42 -22.13 7.00
N SER A 29 -20.50 -21.94 5.68
CA SER A 29 -20.08 -23.04 4.80
C SER A 29 -18.82 -22.62 4.04
N ASN A 30 -18.01 -23.59 3.59
CA ASN A 30 -16.91 -23.48 2.62
C ASN A 30 -15.48 -23.53 3.20
N GLN A 31 -14.58 -24.10 2.37
CA GLN A 31 -13.24 -24.63 2.64
C GLN A 31 -12.35 -23.77 3.56
N PRO A 32 -11.28 -24.34 4.17
CA PRO A 32 -10.29 -23.54 4.87
C PRO A 32 -9.77 -22.45 3.91
N GLU A 33 -10.26 -21.23 4.09
CA GLU A 33 -9.60 -20.02 3.65
C GLU A 33 -8.30 -19.98 4.43
N GLU A 34 -7.28 -20.64 3.90
CA GLU A 34 -5.93 -20.12 4.04
C GLU A 34 -6.05 -18.63 3.74
N THR A 35 -5.67 -17.79 4.71
CA THR A 35 -5.11 -16.50 4.35
C THR A 35 -4.02 -16.84 3.35
N LYS A 36 -4.38 -16.79 2.07
CA LYS A 36 -3.41 -16.62 1.01
C LYS A 36 -2.80 -15.28 1.38
N GLU A 37 -1.69 -15.34 2.12
CA GLU A 37 -0.51 -14.66 1.64
C GLU A 37 -0.57 -14.81 0.12
N GLU A 38 -1.06 -13.78 -0.56
CA GLU A 38 -0.67 -13.59 -1.93
C GLU A 38 0.84 -13.58 -1.84
N LYS A 39 1.44 -14.73 -2.15
CA LYS A 39 2.79 -14.79 -2.66
C LYS A 39 2.75 -13.94 -3.91
N VAL A 40 2.90 -12.63 -3.72
CA VAL A 40 3.48 -11.73 -4.70
C VAL A 40 4.65 -12.53 -5.24
N GLN A 41 4.60 -12.82 -6.53
CA GLN A 41 5.74 -13.39 -7.23
C GLN A 41 6.86 -12.39 -7.01
N GLN A 42 7.66 -12.65 -5.99
CA GLN A 42 8.88 -11.94 -5.67
C GLN A 42 9.85 -12.46 -6.72
N ASP A 43 9.71 -11.95 -7.95
CA ASP A 43 10.86 -11.83 -8.82
C ASP A 43 11.92 -11.15 -7.95
N GLU A 44 13.00 -11.88 -7.68
CA GLU A 44 14.11 -11.42 -6.88
C GLU A 44 14.52 -10.05 -7.41
N LEU A 45 14.24 -9.02 -6.61
CA LEU A 45 14.42 -7.62 -6.98
C LEU A 45 15.91 -7.40 -7.21
N ASP A 46 16.32 -7.34 -8.48
CA ASP A 46 17.69 -7.03 -8.87
C ASP A 46 17.97 -5.57 -8.50
N PRO A 47 18.79 -5.31 -7.45
CA PRO A 47 19.07 -3.94 -7.00
C PRO A 47 19.87 -3.14 -8.03
N ALA A 48 20.41 -3.81 -9.07
CA ALA A 48 21.07 -3.15 -10.18
C ALA A 48 20.06 -2.51 -11.16
N LYS A 49 18.77 -2.87 -11.13
CA LYS A 49 17.75 -2.38 -12.07
C LYS A 49 16.79 -1.38 -11.47
N LEU A 50 16.18 -0.55 -12.31
CA LEU A 50 15.10 0.33 -11.88
C LEU A 50 13.86 -0.47 -11.44
N LEU A 51 13.30 -0.09 -10.28
CA LEU A 51 12.03 -0.54 -9.74
C LEU A 51 10.82 0.07 -10.48
N PRO A 52 9.67 -0.65 -10.59
CA PRO A 52 8.42 -0.13 -11.14
C PRO A 52 7.90 1.12 -10.42
N ILE A 53 7.21 2.01 -11.14
CA ILE A 53 6.43 3.08 -10.51
C ILE A 53 5.30 2.49 -9.66
N GLY A 54 4.95 3.18 -8.58
CA GLY A 54 4.03 2.66 -7.55
C GLY A 54 4.72 1.75 -6.53
N THR A 55 6.00 1.39 -6.72
CA THR A 55 6.77 0.70 -5.68
C THR A 55 6.88 1.58 -4.44
N VAL A 56 6.56 1.01 -3.29
CA VAL A 56 6.73 1.65 -1.98
C VAL A 56 8.02 1.14 -1.36
N VAL A 57 8.93 2.05 -1.00
CA VAL A 57 10.26 1.74 -0.48
C VAL A 57 10.49 2.39 0.88
N LYS A 58 11.35 1.74 1.66
CA LYS A 58 12.04 2.35 2.81
C LYS A 58 13.38 2.90 2.31
N LEU A 59 13.66 4.17 2.61
CA LEU A 59 14.95 4.77 2.33
C LEU A 59 15.79 4.83 3.61
N LYS A 60 17.11 4.70 3.44
CA LYS A 60 18.08 4.87 4.52
C LYS A 60 17.88 6.23 5.18
N GLN A 61 17.75 6.24 6.50
CA GLN A 61 17.62 7.46 7.32
C GLN A 61 16.37 8.32 7.05
N VAL A 62 15.41 7.83 6.27
CA VAL A 62 14.11 8.50 6.10
C VAL A 62 13.06 7.70 6.87
N GLU A 63 12.39 8.33 7.83
CA GLU A 63 11.39 7.63 8.66
C GLU A 63 10.19 7.17 7.84
N LYS A 64 9.65 8.07 7.02
CA LYS A 64 8.46 7.85 6.20
C LYS A 64 8.76 6.99 4.97
N SER A 65 7.88 6.04 4.66
CA SER A 65 7.94 5.29 3.39
C SER A 65 7.67 6.20 2.20
N VAL A 66 8.32 5.92 1.08
CA VAL A 66 8.24 6.71 -0.15
C VAL A 66 7.71 5.84 -1.29
N MET A 67 6.72 6.33 -2.03
CA MET A 67 6.24 5.70 -3.25
C MET A 67 6.90 6.35 -4.47
N ILE A 68 7.54 5.55 -5.32
CA ILE A 68 8.15 6.01 -6.57
C ILE A 68 7.06 6.37 -7.58
N TYR A 69 7.17 7.52 -8.24
CA TYR A 69 6.22 7.89 -9.30
C TYR A 69 6.89 8.43 -10.58
N GLY A 70 8.22 8.46 -10.64
CA GLY A 70 8.93 8.83 -11.87
C GLY A 70 10.41 8.49 -11.84
N TYR A 71 11.00 8.43 -13.03
CA TYR A 71 12.41 8.11 -13.25
C TYR A 71 13.22 9.32 -13.72
N ASN A 72 14.54 9.27 -13.57
CA ASN A 72 15.52 10.18 -14.21
C ASN A 72 15.21 11.68 -13.99
N GLN A 73 14.67 12.04 -12.82
CA GLN A 73 14.19 13.39 -12.57
C GLN A 73 15.33 14.37 -12.31
N ILE A 74 15.21 15.56 -12.89
CA ILE A 74 16.14 16.67 -12.68
C ILE A 74 15.56 17.61 -11.63
N GLN A 75 16.27 17.80 -10.53
CA GLN A 75 15.87 18.75 -9.51
C GLN A 75 16.28 20.16 -9.92
N ASN A 76 15.30 21.03 -10.21
CA ASN A 76 15.54 22.38 -10.73
C ASN A 76 16.51 23.24 -9.88
N SER A 77 16.49 23.09 -8.55
CA SER A 77 17.34 23.89 -7.66
C SER A 77 18.82 23.51 -7.72
N THR A 78 19.13 22.25 -8.00
CA THR A 78 20.50 21.72 -7.99
C THR A 78 21.00 21.33 -9.38
N ASN A 79 20.09 21.25 -10.36
CA ASN A 79 20.29 20.68 -11.68
C ASN A 79 20.88 19.24 -11.65
N LYS A 80 20.71 18.54 -10.52
CA LYS A 80 21.14 17.15 -10.36
C LYS A 80 20.03 16.23 -10.85
N GLN A 81 20.44 15.16 -11.50
CA GLN A 81 19.54 14.09 -11.91
C GLN A 81 19.59 12.96 -10.89
N PHE A 82 18.42 12.39 -10.61
CA PHE A 82 18.24 11.28 -9.68
C PHE A 82 17.55 10.11 -10.39
N ASP A 83 17.79 8.89 -9.92
CA ASP A 83 17.05 7.72 -10.45
C ASP A 83 15.55 7.90 -10.27
N TYR A 84 15.12 8.37 -9.11
CA TYR A 84 13.72 8.42 -8.73
C TYR A 84 13.29 9.79 -8.24
N ILE A 85 12.00 10.04 -8.47
CA ILE A 85 11.19 10.93 -7.65
C ILE A 85 10.10 10.12 -6.97
N GLY A 86 9.83 10.46 -5.72
CA GLY A 86 8.80 9.82 -4.93
C GLY A 86 8.02 10.79 -4.07
N VAL A 87 6.94 10.28 -3.49
CA VAL A 87 6.06 10.98 -2.55
C VAL A 87 5.93 10.20 -1.24
N PRO A 88 5.61 10.86 -0.12
CA PRO A 88 5.26 10.18 1.11
C PRO A 88 4.09 9.22 0.90
N TYR A 89 4.18 8.00 1.41
CA TYR A 89 3.10 7.02 1.39
C TYR A 89 2.45 6.90 2.78
N PRO A 90 1.11 6.87 2.90
CA PRO A 90 0.10 6.79 1.83
C PRO A 90 -0.43 8.15 1.33
N GLU A 91 0.12 9.26 1.77
CA GLU A 91 -0.41 10.60 1.50
C GLU A 91 -0.39 10.98 0.01
N GLY A 92 0.63 10.52 -0.72
CA GLY A 92 0.80 10.86 -2.13
C GLY A 92 1.32 12.28 -2.35
N ASN A 93 0.97 12.86 -3.49
CA ASN A 93 1.44 14.19 -3.88
C ASN A 93 0.70 15.30 -3.12
N ILE A 94 1.37 15.91 -2.15
CA ILE A 94 0.84 17.00 -1.31
C ILE A 94 1.19 18.36 -1.91
N SER A 95 2.48 18.60 -2.13
CA SER A 95 3.02 19.79 -2.78
C SER A 95 4.44 19.48 -3.28
N PRO A 96 5.02 20.33 -4.15
CA PRO A 96 6.39 20.16 -4.63
C PRO A 96 7.44 20.02 -3.53
N ASP A 97 7.20 20.61 -2.35
CA ASP A 97 8.12 20.58 -1.21
C ASP A 97 8.21 19.21 -0.54
N TYR A 98 7.22 18.34 -0.78
CA TYR A 98 7.18 16.97 -0.25
C TYR A 98 7.73 15.93 -1.24
N ASN A 99 8.18 16.36 -2.42
CA ASN A 99 8.80 15.44 -3.37
C ASN A 99 10.17 14.99 -2.85
N VAL A 100 10.41 13.69 -2.92
CA VAL A 100 11.67 13.06 -2.50
C VAL A 100 12.45 12.67 -3.75
N PHE A 101 13.62 13.27 -3.95
CA PHE A 101 14.56 12.91 -5.02
C PHE A 101 15.64 11.98 -4.46
N PHE A 102 15.83 10.80 -5.05
CA PHE A 102 16.76 9.82 -4.51
C PHE A 102 17.27 8.84 -5.57
N ASN A 103 18.39 8.20 -5.24
CA ASN A 103 19.03 7.18 -6.06
C ASN A 103 18.76 5.79 -5.50
N ARG A 104 18.82 4.76 -6.35
CA ARG A 104 18.49 3.38 -5.97
C ARG A 104 19.39 2.82 -4.86
N ASN A 105 20.63 3.31 -4.75
CA ASN A 105 21.57 2.94 -3.68
C ASN A 105 21.13 3.41 -2.27
N LEU A 106 20.16 4.33 -2.16
CA LEU A 106 19.58 4.79 -0.90
C LEU A 106 18.39 3.94 -0.44
N ILE A 107 17.91 3.02 -1.27
CA ILE A 107 16.84 2.09 -0.89
C ILE A 107 17.40 1.13 0.17
N GLU A 108 16.67 1.02 1.28
CA GLU A 108 16.93 0.07 2.36
C GLU A 108 16.10 -1.20 2.14
N ASP A 109 14.78 -1.04 1.95
CA ASP A 109 13.85 -2.15 1.70
C ASP A 109 12.81 -1.78 0.65
N VAL A 110 12.31 -2.79 -0.07
CA VAL A 110 11.10 -2.69 -0.89
C VAL A 110 9.92 -3.22 -0.08
N LEU A 111 8.99 -2.35 0.27
CA LEU A 111 7.82 -2.65 1.09
C LEU A 111 6.64 -3.15 0.25
N HIS A 112 6.53 -2.67 -0.99
CA HIS A 112 5.55 -3.11 -1.96
C HIS A 112 6.08 -2.92 -3.38
N ASN A 113 5.93 -3.92 -4.24
CA ASN A 113 6.31 -3.81 -5.64
C ASN A 113 5.23 -3.05 -6.43
N GLY A 114 5.66 -2.15 -7.32
CA GLY A 114 4.74 -1.42 -8.19
C GLY A 114 4.07 -2.31 -9.24
N TYR A 115 3.17 -1.71 -10.01
CA TYR A 115 2.44 -2.45 -11.04
C TYR A 115 3.33 -2.71 -12.25
N VAL A 116 3.49 -3.98 -12.61
CA VAL A 116 4.37 -4.41 -13.71
C VAL A 116 3.53 -4.79 -14.93
N THR A 117 3.85 -4.17 -16.05
CA THR A 117 3.32 -4.48 -17.39
C THR A 117 4.47 -4.52 -18.39
N ASP A 118 4.22 -4.98 -19.62
CA ASP A 118 5.23 -4.91 -20.68
C ASP A 118 5.59 -3.46 -21.05
N GLU A 119 4.64 -2.53 -20.90
CA GLU A 119 4.90 -1.10 -21.07
C GLU A 119 5.80 -0.55 -19.95
N ASP A 120 5.54 -0.91 -18.69
CA ASP A 120 6.43 -0.57 -17.56
C ASP A 120 7.85 -1.09 -17.81
N LYS A 121 8.00 -2.37 -18.16
CA LYS A 121 9.31 -2.96 -18.45
C LYS A 121 10.05 -2.18 -19.52
N LYS A 122 9.39 -1.88 -20.63
CA LYS A 122 9.99 -1.11 -21.74
C LYS A 122 10.42 0.30 -21.29
N ILE A 123 9.53 1.04 -20.62
CA ILE A 123 9.84 2.40 -20.14
C ILE A 123 10.98 2.36 -19.11
N ARG A 124 10.99 1.37 -18.22
CA ARG A 124 12.07 1.20 -17.24
C ARG A 124 13.39 0.86 -17.89
N GLU A 125 13.41 -0.06 -18.86
CA GLU A 125 14.63 -0.40 -19.60
C GLU A 125 15.17 0.82 -20.36
N GLU A 126 14.32 1.63 -20.98
CA GLU A 126 14.73 2.89 -21.62
C GLU A 126 15.23 3.94 -20.62
N ALA A 127 14.67 3.95 -19.40
CA ALA A 127 15.08 4.86 -18.35
C ALA A 127 16.35 4.39 -17.60
N ASP A 128 16.60 3.08 -17.57
CA ASP A 128 17.71 2.52 -16.82
C ASP A 128 19.03 2.81 -17.54
N ARG A 129 19.87 3.62 -16.91
CA ARG A 129 21.16 4.02 -17.45
C ARG A 129 22.23 3.16 -16.79
N GLU A 130 22.99 2.44 -17.60
CA GLU A 130 24.02 1.49 -17.13
C GLU A 130 25.17 2.17 -16.34
N ASP A 131 25.33 3.49 -16.42
CA ASP A 131 26.51 4.22 -15.93
C ASP A 131 26.28 5.12 -14.71
N ASN A 132 25.31 4.79 -13.85
CA ASN A 132 25.13 5.56 -12.62
C ASN A 132 26.23 5.20 -11.59
N THR A 133 27.28 6.02 -11.56
CA THR A 133 28.25 6.06 -10.46
C THR A 133 27.71 6.95 -9.34
N TYR A 134 27.44 6.38 -8.17
CA TYR A 134 26.92 7.08 -6.99
C TYR A 134 28.02 7.45 -5.99
#